data_AF-A0A8I2G7Z7-F1
#
_entry.id   AF-A0A8I2G7Z7-F1
#
_cell.length_a   1.000
_cell.length_b   1.000
_cell.length_c   1.000
_cell.angle_alpha   90.00
_cell.angle_beta   90.00
_cell.angle_gamma   90.00
#
_symmetry.space_group_name_H-M   'P 1'
#
loop_
_entity.id
_entity.type
_entity.pdbx_description
1 polymer ?
#
loop_
_entity_poly.entity_id
_entity_poly.type
_entity_poly.pdbx_seq_one_letter_code
_entity_poly.pdbx_strand_id
1 'polypeptide(L)'
;MVEQKLSKVLLVIVLLSLMGFLSHSANADPDTAARQYTLMKKRLKFEHLTTEHGLSQNTIYCILQDSKGFLWLGTESGLNRYDGYEIKIYEHESDNPGSLSSNTILALCEDRSGTLWVGTNNGLNKFVR
;
A
#
# COMPACT_ATOMS: atom_id res chain seq x y z
N MET A 1 20.30 12.71 -0.85
CA MET A 1 19.80 13.26 0.45
C MET A 1 19.66 14.79 0.47
N VAL A 2 20.19 15.53 -0.52
CA VAL A 2 20.13 17.01 -0.57
C VAL A 2 18.80 17.54 -1.15
N GLU A 3 18.19 16.81 -2.10
CA GLU A 3 16.91 17.15 -2.76
C GLU A 3 15.70 17.29 -1.81
N GLN A 4 15.56 16.42 -0.80
CA GLN A 4 14.43 16.50 0.13
C GLN A 4 14.48 17.71 1.09
N LYS A 5 15.66 18.27 1.35
CA LYS A 5 15.80 19.46 2.20
C LYS A 5 15.37 20.73 1.46
N LEU A 6 15.63 20.82 0.15
CA LEU A 6 15.24 21.96 -0.69
C LEU A 6 13.71 22.07 -0.87
N SER A 7 13.01 20.94 -1.01
CA SER A 7 11.55 20.91 -1.15
C SER A 7 10.81 21.47 0.08
N LYS A 8 11.25 21.14 1.30
CA LYS A 8 10.61 21.61 2.53
C LYS A 8 10.83 23.11 2.77
N VAL A 9 12.02 23.62 2.41
CA VAL A 9 12.35 25.05 2.54
C VAL A 9 11.54 25.89 1.55
N LEU A 10 11.37 25.42 0.31
CA LEU A 10 10.54 26.10 -0.68
C LEU A 10 9.06 26.15 -0.27
N LEU A 11 8.54 25.07 0.33
CA LEU A 11 7.16 25.01 0.83
C LEU A 11 6.91 26.01 1.97
N VAL A 12 7.86 26.17 2.90
CA VAL A 12 7.76 27.13 4.00
C VAL A 12 7.84 28.58 3.51
N ILE A 13 8.67 28.86 2.50
CA ILE A 13 8.76 30.19 1.89
C ILE A 13 7.47 30.55 1.14
N VAL A 14 6.85 29.59 0.44
CA VAL A 14 5.55 29.77 -0.21
C VAL A 14 4.43 29.97 0.83
N LEU A 15 4.47 29.27 1.96
CA LEU A 15 3.50 29.45 3.04
C LEU A 15 3.65 30.81 3.75
N LEU A 16 4.89 31.28 3.96
CA LEU A 16 5.16 32.57 4.57
C LEU A 16 4.81 33.74 3.63
N SER A 17 5.01 33.60 2.33
CA SER A 17 4.58 34.62 1.35
C SER A 17 3.06 34.66 1.20
N LEU A 18 2.37 33.53 1.29
CA LEU A 18 0.90 33.48 1.36
C LEU A 18 0.35 34.12 2.65
N MET A 19 1.05 34.02 3.78
CA MET A 19 0.66 34.71 5.03
C MET A 19 0.95 36.22 5.00
N GLY A 20 1.98 36.65 4.25
CA GLY A 20 2.34 38.07 4.09
C GLY A 20 1.36 38.89 3.23
N PHE A 21 0.63 38.25 2.31
CA PHE A 21 -0.40 38.90 1.49
C PHE A 21 -1.75 39.08 2.22
N LEU A 22 -1.92 38.55 3.43
CA LEU A 22 -3.14 38.69 4.22
C LEU A 22 -3.20 39.95 5.10
N SER A 23 -2.20 40.84 5.02
CA SER A 23 -2.23 42.10 5.77
C SER A 23 -2.90 43.28 5.03
N HIS A 24 -3.57 43.03 3.89
CA HIS A 24 -4.34 44.08 3.19
C HIS A 24 -5.76 43.72 2.74
N SER A 25 -6.37 42.67 3.31
CA SER A 25 -7.82 42.48 3.19
C SER A 25 -8.41 42.10 4.53
N ALA A 26 -8.85 43.12 5.28
CA ALA A 26 -9.73 42.97 6.42
C ALA A 26 -11.18 42.60 5.99
N ASN A 27 -11.38 42.01 4.81
CA ASN A 27 -12.66 41.57 4.26
C ASN A 27 -12.51 40.22 3.53
N ALA A 28 -11.73 39.28 4.08
CA ALA A 28 -11.83 37.89 3.64
C ALA A 28 -13.22 37.36 4.02
N ASP A 29 -14.12 37.27 3.04
CA ASP A 29 -15.43 36.65 3.18
C ASP A 29 -15.26 35.26 3.83
N PRO A 30 -15.94 34.96 4.96
CA PRO A 30 -15.87 33.65 5.61
C PRO A 30 -16.13 32.48 4.65
N ASP A 31 -16.92 32.69 3.59
CA ASP A 31 -17.18 31.68 2.55
C ASP A 31 -15.94 31.37 1.69
N THR A 32 -14.97 32.28 1.59
CA THR A 32 -13.72 32.07 0.83
C THR A 32 -12.79 31.09 1.54
N ALA A 33 -12.65 31.23 2.87
CA ALA A 33 -11.87 30.29 3.69
C ALA A 33 -12.54 28.91 3.76
N ALA A 34 -13.88 28.87 3.86
CA ALA A 34 -14.66 27.62 3.83
C ALA A 34 -14.58 26.92 2.46
N ARG A 35 -14.59 27.68 1.35
CA ARG A 35 -14.37 27.16 -0.02
C ARG A 35 -12.96 26.63 -0.22
N GLN A 36 -11.92 27.34 0.23
CA GLN A 36 -10.54 26.85 0.18
C GLN A 36 -10.33 25.60 1.04
N TYR A 37 -10.91 25.55 2.23
CA TYR A 37 -10.91 24.35 3.08
C TYR A 37 -11.62 23.17 2.41
N THR A 38 -12.75 23.41 1.73
CA THR A 38 -13.51 22.39 0.99
C THR A 38 -12.77 21.90 -0.26
N LEU A 39 -12.06 22.79 -0.97
CA LEU A 39 -11.23 22.46 -2.14
C LEU A 39 -9.91 21.77 -1.75
N MET A 40 -9.34 22.08 -0.58
CA MET A 40 -8.16 21.41 -0.03
C MET A 40 -8.48 20.06 0.62
N LYS A 41 -9.75 19.77 0.92
CA LYS A 41 -10.21 18.47 1.38
C LYS A 41 -10.28 17.49 0.21
N LYS A 42 -9.11 17.15 -0.33
CA LYS A 42 -8.93 16.09 -1.33
C LYS A 42 -9.52 14.81 -0.73
N ARG A 43 -10.71 14.45 -1.17
CA ARG A 43 -11.42 13.26 -0.67
C ARG A 43 -10.60 12.05 -1.06
N LEU A 44 -10.18 11.26 -0.07
CA LEU A 44 -9.54 9.98 -0.31
C LEU A 44 -10.50 9.13 -1.14
N LYS A 45 -10.01 8.62 -2.26
CA LYS A 45 -10.71 7.63 -3.08
C LYS A 45 -9.98 6.32 -2.88
N PHE A 46 -10.74 5.26 -2.66
CA PHE A 46 -10.23 3.91 -2.49
C PHE A 46 -10.72 3.08 -3.66
N GLU A 47 -9.79 2.39 -4.30
CA GLU A 47 -10.10 1.29 -5.19
C GLU A 47 -10.28 0.02 -4.35
N HIS A 48 -11.24 -0.82 -4.73
CA HIS A 48 -11.58 -2.03 -3.99
C HIS A 48 -11.18 -3.23 -4.83
N LEU A 49 -10.17 -3.97 -4.36
CA LEU A 49 -9.84 -5.28 -4.88
C LEU A 49 -10.49 -6.32 -3.97
N THR A 50 -11.32 -7.17 -4.55
CA THR A 50 -12.12 -8.20 -3.87
C THR A 50 -11.95 -9.53 -4.61
N THR A 51 -12.66 -10.56 -4.17
CA THR A 51 -12.76 -11.83 -4.90
C THR A 51 -13.28 -11.66 -6.34
N GLU A 52 -14.08 -10.62 -6.62
CA GLU A 52 -14.53 -10.30 -7.99
C GLU A 52 -13.37 -9.85 -8.91
N HIS A 53 -12.25 -9.45 -8.33
CA HIS A 53 -11.04 -9.00 -9.01
C HIS A 53 -9.92 -10.04 -8.97
N GLY A 54 -10.21 -11.27 -8.51
CA GLY A 54 -9.27 -12.39 -8.50
C GLY A 54 -8.54 -12.63 -7.17
N LEU A 55 -8.88 -11.93 -6.08
CA LEU A 55 -8.41 -12.35 -4.76
C LEU A 55 -8.97 -13.72 -4.40
N SER A 56 -8.18 -14.55 -3.72
CA SER A 56 -8.67 -15.85 -3.24
C SER A 56 -9.69 -15.70 -2.11
N GLN A 57 -9.56 -14.68 -1.27
CA GLN A 57 -10.46 -14.40 -0.13
C GLN A 57 -10.32 -12.92 0.31
N ASN A 58 -11.38 -12.35 0.92
CA ASN A 58 -11.48 -10.90 1.20
C ASN A 58 -10.80 -10.42 2.50
N THR A 59 -10.48 -11.33 3.43
CA THR A 59 -9.73 -11.07 4.67
C THR A 59 -8.23 -11.21 4.42
N ILE A 60 -7.55 -10.07 4.44
CA ILE A 60 -6.09 -10.01 4.30
C ILE A 60 -5.45 -9.96 5.70
N TYR A 61 -4.61 -10.94 6.03
CA TYR A 61 -3.89 -10.98 7.31
C TYR A 61 -2.55 -10.24 7.26
N CYS A 62 -1.87 -10.28 6.12
CA CYS A 62 -0.57 -9.63 5.96
C CYS A 62 -0.36 -9.16 4.52
N ILE A 63 0.40 -8.07 4.38
CA ILE A 63 0.73 -7.43 3.10
C ILE A 63 2.23 -7.16 3.07
N LEU A 64 2.88 -7.45 1.94
CA LEU A 64 4.28 -7.10 1.69
C LEU A 64 4.46 -6.70 0.22
N GLN A 65 5.19 -5.61 -0.03
CA GLN A 65 5.73 -5.33 -1.36
C GLN A 65 7.15 -5.91 -1.44
N ASP A 66 7.42 -6.73 -2.45
CA ASP A 66 8.77 -7.25 -2.66
C ASP A 66 9.67 -6.24 -3.40
N SER A 67 10.97 -6.50 -3.41
CA SER A 67 12.00 -5.69 -4.05
C SER A 67 11.83 -5.54 -5.57
N LYS A 68 10.97 -6.35 -6.19
CA LYS A 68 10.62 -6.26 -7.61
C LYS A 68 9.34 -5.46 -7.86
N GLY A 69 8.65 -5.03 -6.81
CA GLY A 69 7.46 -4.21 -6.87
C GLY A 69 6.14 -4.98 -6.81
N PHE A 70 6.16 -6.32 -6.74
CA PHE A 70 4.93 -7.11 -6.59
C PHE A 70 4.34 -6.94 -5.19
N LEU A 71 3.02 -6.84 -5.10
CA LEU A 71 2.31 -6.91 -3.83
C LEU A 71 1.95 -8.35 -3.52
N TRP A 72 2.25 -8.77 -2.30
CA TRP A 72 1.96 -10.09 -1.76
C TRP A 72 0.94 -9.94 -0.63
N LEU A 73 -0.16 -10.69 -0.71
CA LEU A 73 -1.28 -10.62 0.23
C LEU A 73 -1.53 -12.02 0.79
N GLY A 74 -1.33 -12.19 2.09
CA GLY A 74 -1.63 -13.43 2.79
C GLY A 74 -3.08 -13.46 3.28
N THR A 75 -3.78 -14.55 3.01
CA THR A 75 -5.19 -14.76 3.37
C THR A 75 -5.38 -16.09 4.12
N GLU A 76 -6.60 -16.43 4.50
CA GLU A 76 -6.92 -17.77 5.01
C GLU A 76 -6.95 -18.84 3.90
N SER A 77 -7.10 -18.42 2.64
CA SER A 77 -7.25 -19.26 1.44
C SER A 77 -6.14 -19.01 0.43
N GLY A 78 -4.89 -18.93 0.88
CA GLY A 78 -3.72 -18.88 0.00
C GLY A 78 -3.00 -17.53 -0.04
N LEU A 79 -1.90 -17.55 -0.80
CA LEU A 79 -1.03 -16.40 -1.03
C LEU A 79 -1.36 -15.77 -2.38
N ASN A 80 -1.69 -14.48 -2.38
CA ASN A 80 -2.02 -13.73 -3.58
C ASN A 80 -0.83 -12.86 -3.97
N ARG A 81 -0.39 -12.91 -5.23
CA ARG A 81 0.60 -12.00 -5.80
C ARG A 81 -0.07 -11.11 -6.83
N TYR A 82 -0.07 -9.80 -6.58
CA TYR A 82 -0.61 -8.78 -7.44
C TYR A 82 0.51 -7.98 -8.10
N ASP A 83 0.43 -7.83 -9.43
CA ASP A 83 1.43 -7.09 -10.22
C ASP A 83 0.99 -5.69 -10.65
N GLY A 84 -0.20 -5.24 -10.21
CA GLY A 84 -0.82 -4.00 -10.64
C GLY A 84 -1.93 -4.20 -11.69
N TYR A 85 -2.03 -5.39 -12.29
CA TYR A 85 -3.02 -5.74 -13.28
C TYR A 85 -3.76 -7.03 -12.92
N GLU A 86 -3.01 -8.08 -12.58
CA GLU A 86 -3.54 -9.43 -12.33
C GLU A 86 -3.12 -9.96 -10.97
N ILE A 87 -3.97 -10.83 -10.41
CA ILE A 87 -3.72 -11.54 -9.16
C ILE A 87 -3.45 -13.01 -9.49
N LYS A 88 -2.27 -13.49 -9.09
CA LYS A 88 -1.91 -14.92 -9.11
C LYS A 88 -2.04 -15.51 -7.72
N ILE A 89 -2.75 -16.62 -7.61
CA ILE A 89 -2.98 -17.32 -6.35
C ILE A 89 -2.01 -18.52 -6.26
N TYR A 90 -1.44 -18.72 -5.07
CA TYR A 90 -0.71 -19.93 -4.69
C TYR A 90 -1.42 -20.58 -3.50
N GLU A 91 -1.66 -21.88 -3.59
CA GLU A 91 -2.40 -22.68 -2.60
C GLU A 91 -1.60 -23.93 -2.22
N HIS A 92 -2.11 -24.66 -1.24
CA HIS A 92 -1.67 -25.99 -0.87
C HIS A 92 -2.31 -27.02 -1.81
N GLU A 93 -1.46 -27.86 -2.40
CA GLU A 93 -1.83 -28.97 -3.27
C GLU A 93 -1.23 -30.25 -2.66
N SER A 94 -2.09 -31.21 -2.29
CA SER A 94 -1.68 -32.39 -1.54
C SER A 94 -0.78 -33.35 -2.33
N ASP A 95 -0.83 -33.30 -3.66
CA ASP A 95 -0.04 -34.08 -4.61
C ASP A 95 1.21 -33.33 -5.11
N ASN A 96 1.38 -32.06 -4.74
CA ASN A 96 2.49 -31.23 -5.18
C ASN A 96 3.30 -30.72 -3.97
N PRO A 97 4.44 -31.36 -3.64
CA PRO A 97 5.27 -30.97 -2.51
C PRO A 97 5.97 -29.61 -2.69
N GLY A 98 5.92 -29.02 -3.89
CA GLY A 98 6.40 -27.65 -4.15
C GLY A 98 5.36 -26.56 -3.89
N SER A 99 4.11 -26.94 -3.58
CA SER A 99 3.03 -26.03 -3.21
C SER A 99 3.19 -25.52 -1.77
N LEU A 100 2.28 -24.64 -1.32
CA LEU A 100 2.33 -24.14 0.05
C LEU A 100 2.09 -25.26 1.06
N SER A 101 2.74 -25.19 2.23
CA SER A 101 2.48 -26.14 3.33
C SER A 101 1.09 -26.01 3.97
N SER A 102 0.41 -24.88 3.76
CA SER A 102 -0.98 -24.62 4.13
C SER A 102 -1.50 -23.34 3.47
N ASN A 103 -2.82 -23.24 3.29
CA ASN A 103 -3.49 -22.08 2.72
C ASN A 103 -3.53 -20.87 3.66
N THR A 104 -3.49 -21.06 4.98
CA THR A 104 -3.59 -19.95 5.92
C THR A 104 -2.25 -19.24 6.08
N ILE A 105 -2.12 -18.04 5.50
CA ILE A 105 -0.90 -17.23 5.48
C ILE A 105 -0.94 -16.17 6.57
N LEU A 106 -0.02 -16.26 7.52
CA LEU A 106 -0.01 -15.40 8.72
C LEU A 106 1.08 -14.33 8.68
N ALA A 107 2.16 -14.55 7.93
CA ALA A 107 3.28 -13.62 7.84
C ALA A 107 4.01 -13.69 6.51
N LEU A 108 4.52 -12.54 6.07
CA LEU A 108 5.37 -12.39 4.89
C LEU A 108 6.63 -11.62 5.25
N CYS A 109 7.77 -12.06 4.75
CA CYS A 109 9.05 -11.36 4.92
C CYS A 109 9.91 -11.56 3.68
N GLU A 110 10.49 -10.48 3.15
CA GLU A 110 11.56 -10.58 2.17
C GLU A 110 12.90 -10.37 2.87
N ASP A 111 13.83 -11.31 2.70
CA ASP A 111 15.17 -11.15 3.25
C ASP A 111 16.06 -10.25 2.38
N ARG A 112 17.28 -9.96 2.87
CA ARG A 112 18.23 -9.10 2.17
C ARG A 112 18.71 -9.65 0.82
N SER A 113 18.50 -10.93 0.54
CA SER A 113 18.82 -11.55 -0.75
C SER A 113 17.67 -11.44 -1.76
N GLY A 114 16.52 -10.90 -1.35
CA GLY A 114 15.30 -10.84 -2.16
C GLY A 114 14.52 -12.15 -2.17
N THR A 115 14.79 -13.05 -1.21
CA THR A 115 14.01 -14.27 -1.02
C THR A 115 12.76 -13.95 -0.22
N LEU A 116 11.60 -14.32 -0.76
CA LEU A 116 10.33 -14.23 -0.04
C LEU A 116 10.13 -15.47 0.84
N TRP A 117 9.88 -15.21 2.12
CA TRP A 117 9.52 -16.16 3.15
C TRP A 117 8.05 -16.00 3.51
N VAL A 118 7.34 -17.13 3.56
CA VAL A 118 5.89 -17.20 3.76
C VAL A 118 5.60 -18.06 4.98
N GLY A 119 5.19 -17.41 6.07
CA GLY A 119 4.77 -18.08 7.30
C GLY A 119 3.30 -18.50 7.20
N THR A 120 3.05 -19.79 7.30
CA THR A 120 1.70 -20.37 7.32
C THR A 120 1.38 -20.91 8.72
N ASN A 121 0.13 -21.29 8.97
CA ASN A 121 -0.22 -22.01 10.20
C ASN A 121 0.37 -23.44 10.27
N ASN A 122 1.03 -23.92 9.21
CA ASN A 122 1.67 -25.22 9.12
C ASN A 122 3.16 -25.11 8.73
N GLY A 123 3.83 -24.04 9.18
CA GLY A 123 5.29 -23.89 9.06
C GLY A 123 5.74 -22.73 8.18
N LEU A 124 6.95 -22.85 7.65
CA LEU A 124 7.64 -21.79 6.91
C LEU A 124 7.95 -22.26 5.48
N ASN A 125 7.56 -21.46 4.50
CA ASN A 125 7.78 -21.74 3.09
C ASN A 125 8.77 -20.72 2.51
N LYS A 126 9.68 -21.20 1.68
CA LYS A 126 10.57 -20.35 0.88
C LYS A 126 10.03 -20.29 -0.53
N PHE A 127 9.67 -19.10 -1.01
CA PHE A 127 9.22 -18.92 -2.39
C PHE A 127 10.42 -18.96 -3.33
N VAL A 128 10.49 -19.99 -4.17
CA VAL A 128 11.51 -20.14 -5.22
C VAL A 128 10.88 -19.68 -6.53
N ARG A 129 11.58 -18.77 -7.22
CA ARG A 129 11.16 -18.21 -8.51
C ARG A 129 11.59 -19.07 -9.68
#